data_AF-A0A089NMT0-F1
#
_entry.id   AF-A0A089NMT0-F1
#
_cell.length_a   1.000
_cell.length_b   1.000
_cell.length_c   1.000
_cell.angle_alpha   90.00
_cell.angle_beta   90.00
_cell.angle_gamma   90.00
#
_symmetry.space_group_name_H-M   'P 1'
#
loop_
_entity.id
_entity.type
_entity.pdbx_description
1 polymer ?
#
loop_
_entity_poly.entity_id
_entity_poly.type
_entity_poly.pdbx_seq_one_letter_code
_entity_poly.pdbx_strand_id
1 'polypeptide(L)'
;MQYYVDFASDGNITGFYVDTIHGEDIPESALPIDTEDWHKLSQGAGRYKLDGHEIREKTAEELAGEQASAPPLPPSELEVLRKENALLKAQLSAQSERSDFIEDVISEMASQLYK
;
A
#
# COMPACT_ATOMS: atom_id res chain seq x y z
N MET A 1 -0.23 -16.51 -15.90
CA MET A 1 0.90 -15.59 -15.72
C MET A 1 2.00 -16.38 -15.07
N GLN A 2 3.01 -16.67 -15.87
CA GLN A 2 4.17 -17.47 -15.53
C GLN A 2 5.38 -16.54 -15.55
N TYR A 3 6.16 -16.62 -14.48
CA TYR A 3 7.38 -15.84 -14.33
C TYR A 3 8.59 -16.68 -14.71
N TYR A 4 9.60 -16.01 -15.23
CA TYR A 4 10.88 -16.61 -15.56
C TYR A 4 12.01 -15.72 -15.11
N VAL A 5 13.13 -16.34 -14.77
CA VAL A 5 14.38 -15.65 -14.42
C VAL A 5 15.52 -16.27 -15.19
N ASP A 6 16.41 -15.43 -15.68
CA ASP A 6 17.64 -15.85 -16.33
C ASP A 6 18.84 -15.57 -15.42
N PHE A 7 19.81 -16.48 -15.47
CA PHE A 7 21.02 -16.41 -14.64
C PHE A 7 22.26 -16.42 -15.52
N ALA A 8 23.23 -15.57 -15.19
CA ALA A 8 24.57 -15.65 -15.74
C ALA A 8 25.32 -16.86 -15.18
N SER A 9 26.44 -17.21 -15.83
CA SER A 9 27.32 -18.32 -15.43
C SER A 9 27.92 -18.16 -14.03
N ASP A 10 27.91 -16.96 -13.47
CA ASP A 10 28.37 -16.63 -12.12
C ASP A 10 27.27 -16.76 -11.05
N GLY A 11 26.04 -17.13 -11.46
CA GLY A 11 24.87 -17.27 -10.58
C GLY A 11 24.13 -15.96 -10.32
N ASN A 12 24.53 -14.84 -10.94
CA ASN A 12 23.82 -13.58 -10.83
C ASN A 12 22.61 -13.54 -11.77
N ILE A 13 21.55 -12.84 -11.36
CA ILE A 13 20.36 -12.66 -12.18
C ILE A 13 20.66 -11.68 -13.30
N THR A 14 20.41 -12.07 -14.54
CA THR A 14 20.58 -11.24 -15.75
C THR A 14 19.28 -10.62 -16.21
N GLY A 15 18.15 -11.28 -15.97
CA GLY A 15 16.87 -10.82 -16.46
C GLY A 15 15.68 -11.46 -15.77
N PHE A 16 14.56 -10.74 -15.79
CA PHE A 16 13.26 -11.16 -15.28
C PHE A 16 12.25 -11.07 -16.42
N TYR A 17 11.49 -12.14 -16.65
CA TYR A 17 10.54 -12.22 -17.76
C TYR A 17 9.16 -12.70 -17.29
N VAL A 18 8.14 -12.32 -18.05
CA VAL A 18 6.73 -12.68 -17.80
C VAL A 18 6.10 -13.11 -19.11
N ASP A 19 5.46 -14.28 -19.13
CA ASP A 19 4.80 -14.85 -20.32
C ASP A 19 3.87 -13.88 -21.04
N THR A 20 3.05 -13.14 -20.29
CA THR A 20 2.05 -12.21 -20.83
C THR A 20 2.64 -10.94 -21.43
N ILE A 21 3.87 -10.59 -21.05
CA ILE A 21 4.54 -9.36 -21.50
C ILE A 21 5.56 -9.68 -22.60
N HIS A 22 6.34 -10.74 -22.44
CA HIS A 22 7.48 -11.06 -23.29
C HIS A 22 7.16 -12.14 -24.33
N GLY A 23 6.23 -13.07 -24.04
CA GLY A 23 5.80 -14.08 -25.01
C GLY A 23 6.96 -14.87 -25.61
N GLU A 24 7.23 -14.66 -26.91
CA GLU A 24 8.30 -15.31 -27.67
C GLU A 24 9.70 -14.72 -27.39
N ASP A 25 9.79 -13.54 -26.80
CA ASP A 25 11.05 -12.86 -26.47
C ASP A 25 11.68 -13.37 -25.16
N ILE A 26 11.15 -14.46 -24.59
CA ILE A 26 11.70 -15.09 -23.38
C ILE A 26 12.87 -15.99 -23.79
N PRO A 27 14.09 -15.78 -23.25
CA PRO A 27 15.22 -16.65 -23.56
C PRO A 27 14.95 -18.10 -23.16
N GLU A 28 15.42 -19.05 -23.97
CA GLU A 28 15.32 -20.48 -23.64
C GLU A 28 16.09 -20.86 -22.37
N SER A 29 17.08 -20.06 -21.98
CA SER A 29 17.83 -20.22 -20.73
C SER A 29 17.03 -19.81 -19.49
N ALA A 30 15.93 -19.07 -19.66
CA ALA A 30 15.15 -18.56 -18.55
C ALA A 30 14.37 -19.69 -17.86
N LEU A 31 14.56 -19.82 -16.55
CA LEU A 31 13.95 -20.84 -15.73
C LEU A 31 12.58 -20.36 -15.22
N PRO A 32 11.52 -21.20 -15.31
CA PRO A 32 10.23 -20.85 -14.75
C PRO A 32 10.32 -20.81 -13.22
N ILE A 33 9.80 -19.74 -12.63
CA ILE A 33 9.74 -19.56 -11.18
C ILE A 33 8.29 -19.28 -10.76
N ASP A 34 7.98 -19.58 -9.50
CA ASP A 34 6.68 -19.25 -8.95
C ASP A 34 6.59 -17.78 -8.52
N THR A 35 5.40 -17.38 -8.07
CA THR A 35 5.13 -16.01 -7.62
C THR A 35 5.93 -15.64 -6.37
N GLU A 36 6.18 -16.59 -5.47
CA GLU A 36 6.91 -16.34 -4.22
C GLU A 36 8.39 -16.08 -4.50
N ASP A 37 8.99 -16.91 -5.35
CA ASP A 37 10.36 -16.75 -5.84
C ASP A 37 10.52 -15.47 -6.64
N TRP A 38 9.55 -15.11 -7.49
CA TRP A 38 9.56 -13.82 -8.18
C TRP A 38 9.67 -12.65 -7.20
N HIS A 39 8.80 -12.60 -6.19
CA HIS A 39 8.83 -11.55 -5.18
C HIS A 39 10.12 -11.54 -4.38
N LYS A 40 10.66 -12.71 -4.05
CA LYS A 40 11.90 -12.82 -3.30
C LYS A 40 13.11 -12.33 -4.10
N LEU A 41 13.22 -12.72 -5.36
CA LEU A 41 14.35 -12.37 -6.22
C LEU A 41 14.26 -10.91 -6.68
N SER A 42 13.05 -10.36 -6.88
CA SER A 42 12.85 -8.99 -7.36
C SER A 42 12.96 -7.92 -6.26
N GLN A 43 13.02 -8.30 -4.98
CA GLN A 43 13.04 -7.37 -3.84
C GLN A 43 14.18 -6.33 -3.89
N GLY A 44 15.27 -6.62 -4.62
CA GLY A 44 16.41 -5.72 -4.78
C GLY A 44 16.48 -4.98 -6.12
N ALA A 45 15.57 -5.24 -7.05
CA ALA A 45 15.67 -4.75 -8.44
C ALA A 45 15.57 -3.22 -8.55
N GLY A 46 14.81 -2.58 -7.65
CA GLY A 46 14.65 -1.11 -7.63
C GLY A 46 15.93 -0.32 -7.33
N ARG A 47 17.00 -0.99 -6.87
CA ARG A 47 18.33 -0.40 -6.63
C ARG A 47 19.15 -0.23 -7.90
N TYR A 48 18.75 -0.88 -8.98
CA TYR A 48 19.45 -0.80 -10.25
C TYR A 48 18.62 0.01 -11.25
N LYS A 49 19.29 0.61 -12.22
CA LYS A 49 18.66 1.24 -13.37
C LYS A 49 19.43 0.92 -14.63
N LEU A 50 18.70 0.98 -15.74
CA LEU A 50 19.27 0.86 -17.07
C LEU A 50 19.78 2.23 -17.51
N ASP A 51 21.09 2.37 -17.68
CA ASP A 51 21.70 3.54 -18.31
C ASP A 51 22.22 3.13 -19.69
N GLY A 52 21.49 3.52 -20.73
CA GLY A 52 21.75 3.06 -22.09
C GLY A 52 21.41 1.58 -22.24
N HIS A 53 22.43 0.73 -22.39
CA HIS A 53 22.30 -0.73 -22.55
C HIS A 53 22.94 -1.52 -21.39
N GLU A 54 23.34 -0.83 -20.32
CA GLU A 54 23.98 -1.46 -19.17
C GLU A 54 23.19 -1.19 -17.89
N ILE A 55 23.07 -2.23 -17.06
CA ILE A 55 22.43 -2.14 -15.75
C ILE A 55 23.47 -1.62 -14.76
N ARG A 56 23.22 -0.46 -14.14
CA ARG A 56 24.05 0.07 -13.04
C ARG A 56 23.28 0.23 -11.75
N GLU A 57 23.99 0.19 -10.64
CA GLU A 57 23.42 0.54 -9.33
C GLU A 57 23.11 2.05 -9.28
N LYS A 58 21.94 2.41 -8.77
CA LYS A 58 21.53 3.80 -8.53
C LYS A 58 22.35 4.37 -7.38
N THR A 59 22.70 5.66 -7.46
CA THR A 59 23.41 6.32 -6.36
C THR A 59 22.45 6.63 -5.20
N ALA A 60 23.00 6.85 -4.00
CA ALA A 60 22.19 7.20 -2.83
C ALA A 60 21.31 8.44 -3.05
N GLU A 61 21.81 9.42 -3.80
CA GLU A 61 21.09 10.64 -4.16
C GLU A 61 19.94 10.37 -5.13
N GLU A 62 20.11 9.46 -6.09
CA GLU A 62 19.04 9.07 -7.02
C GLU A 62 17.92 8.33 -6.28
N LEU A 63 18.25 7.39 -5.38
CA LEU A 63 17.24 6.74 -4.52
C LEU A 63 16.54 7.75 -3.60
N ALA A 64 17.28 8.67 -2.98
CA ALA A 64 16.71 9.67 -2.10
C ALA A 64 15.78 10.63 -2.86
N GLY A 65 16.13 11.01 -4.09
CA GLY A 65 15.29 11.83 -4.96
C GLY A 65 14.00 11.13 -5.37
N GLU A 66 14.07 9.85 -5.76
CA GLU A 66 12.89 9.04 -6.05
C GLU A 66 11.98 8.89 -4.82
N GLN A 67 12.56 8.62 -3.66
CA GLN A 67 11.84 8.49 -2.40
C GLN A 67 11.16 9.80 -1.99
N ALA A 68 11.81 10.94 -2.22
CA ALA A 68 11.27 12.26 -1.94
C ALA A 68 10.17 12.69 -2.93
N SER A 69 10.24 12.22 -4.18
CA SER A 69 9.23 12.47 -5.20
C SER A 69 8.07 11.47 -5.17
N ALA A 70 8.16 10.40 -4.36
CA ALA A 70 7.11 9.40 -4.26
C ALA A 70 5.82 10.04 -3.70
N PRO A 71 4.65 9.83 -4.35
CA PRO A 71 3.39 10.28 -3.79
C PRO A 71 3.17 9.63 -2.42
N PRO A 72 2.50 10.33 -1.49
CA PRO A 72 2.21 9.76 -0.18
C PRO A 72 1.41 8.47 -0.36
N LEU A 73 1.80 7.44 0.39
CA LEU A 73 1.05 6.18 0.40
C LEU A 73 -0.40 6.47 0.83
N PRO A 74 -1.39 5.83 0.20
CA PRO A 74 -2.75 5.92 0.68
C PRO A 74 -2.80 5.43 2.14
N PRO A 75 -3.68 6.00 2.98
CA PRO A 75 -3.82 5.55 4.36
C PRO A 75 -4.14 4.06 4.39
N SER A 76 -3.51 3.34 5.31
CA SER A 76 -3.81 1.93 5.54
C SER A 76 -5.26 1.75 5.98
N GLU A 77 -5.83 0.57 5.72
CA GLU A 77 -7.18 0.23 6.16
C GLU A 77 -7.36 0.43 7.68
N LEU A 78 -6.32 0.12 8.46
CA LEU A 78 -6.31 0.33 9.91
C LEU A 78 -6.40 1.81 10.29
N GLU A 79 -5.69 2.68 9.58
CA GLU A 79 -5.74 4.14 9.80
C GLU A 79 -7.12 4.71 9.43
N VAL A 80 -7.70 4.25 8.33
CA VAL A 80 -9.07 4.61 7.92
C VAL A 80 -10.07 4.18 9.00
N LEU A 81 -10.02 2.92 9.42
CA LEU A 81 -10.91 2.37 10.45
C LEU A 81 -10.77 3.09 11.80
N ARG A 82 -9.55 3.46 12.20
CA ARG A 82 -9.33 4.24 13.43
C ARG A 82 -9.98 5.61 13.35
N LYS A 83 -9.84 6.29 12.22
CA LYS A 83 -10.44 7.62 11.99
C LYS A 83 -11.96 7.54 12.00
N GLU A 84 -12.53 6.56 11.32
CA GLU A 84 -13.98 6.32 11.32
C GLU A 84 -14.51 5.99 12.71
N ASN A 85 -13.82 5.13 13.47
CA ASN A 85 -14.23 4.78 14.83
C ASN A 85 -14.22 5.98 15.77
N ALA A 86 -13.20 6.85 15.65
CA ALA A 86 -13.13 8.09 16.42
C ALA A 86 -14.31 9.03 16.08
N LEU A 87 -14.63 9.18 14.80
CA LEU A 87 -15.76 9.98 14.35
C LEU A 87 -17.10 9.42 14.87
N LEU A 88 -17.30 8.11 14.74
CA LEU A 88 -18.52 7.44 15.21
C LEU A 88 -18.71 7.59 16.72
N LYS A 89 -17.65 7.45 17.51
CA LYS A 89 -17.70 7.66 18.96
C LYS A 89 -18.05 9.09 19.32
N ALA A 90 -17.49 10.07 18.62
CA ALA A 90 -17.82 11.48 18.83
C ALA A 90 -19.29 11.77 18.52
N GLN A 91 -19.81 11.22 17.42
CA GLN A 91 -21.24 11.34 17.07
C GLN A 91 -22.14 10.70 18.13
N LEU A 92 -21.77 9.52 18.62
CA LEU A 92 -22.52 8.82 19.66
C LEU A 92 -22.58 9.65 20.96
N SER A 93 -21.45 10.23 21.39
CA SER A 93 -21.39 11.11 22.57
C SER A 93 -22.32 12.31 22.40
N ALA A 94 -22.21 13.01 21.27
CA ALA A 94 -23.03 14.19 20.99
C ALA A 94 -24.53 13.85 20.93
N GLN A 95 -24.89 12.68 20.40
CA GLN A 95 -26.28 12.24 20.37
C GLN A 95 -26.81 11.87 21.76
N SER A 96 -25.98 11.25 22.60
CA SER A 96 -26.32 10.97 24.00
C SER A 96 -26.55 12.27 24.76
N GLU A 97 -25.60 13.20 24.72
CA GLU A 97 -25.68 14.50 25.38
C GLU A 97 -26.93 15.30 24.95
N ARG A 98 -27.25 15.24 23.65
CA ARG A 98 -28.46 15.87 23.12
C ARG A 98 -29.73 15.21 23.66
N SER A 99 -29.73 13.89 23.83
CA SER A 99 -30.89 13.15 24.32
C SER A 99 -31.14 13.47 25.79
N ASP A 100 -30.09 13.45 26.61
CA ASP A 100 -30.12 13.82 28.03
C ASP A 100 -30.67 15.25 28.20
N PHE A 101 -30.18 16.20 27.40
CA PHE A 101 -30.68 17.57 27.41
C PHE A 101 -32.17 17.67 27.08
N ILE A 102 -32.65 16.93 26.08
CA ILE A 102 -34.07 16.95 25.70
C ILE A 102 -34.93 16.37 26.82
N GLU A 103 -34.47 15.31 27.48
CA GLU A 103 -35.16 14.69 28.61
C GLU A 103 -35.30 15.67 29.78
N ASP A 104 -34.23 16.38 30.12
CA ASP A 104 -34.25 17.41 31.17
C ASP A 104 -35.27 18.52 30.86
N VAL A 105 -35.28 19.03 29.62
CA VAL A 105 -36.21 20.08 29.19
C VAL A 105 -37.66 19.60 29.24
N ILE A 106 -37.94 18.37 28.80
CA ILE A 106 -39.29 17.80 28.84
C ILE A 106 -39.75 17.61 30.29
N SER A 107 -38.87 17.12 31.16
CA SER A 107 -39.18 16.89 32.58
C SER A 107 -39.46 18.20 33.31
N GLU A 108 -38.71 19.26 33.00
CA GLU A 108 -38.97 20.61 33.52
C GLU A 108 -40.33 21.14 33.02
N MET A 109 -40.60 21.05 31.72
CA MET A 109 -41.89 21.50 31.16
C MET A 109 -43.08 20.72 31.71
N ALA A 110 -42.96 19.41 31.88
CA ALA A 110 -44.00 18.57 32.49
C ALA A 110 -44.27 19.00 33.93
N SER A 111 -43.22 19.28 34.71
CA SER A 111 -43.35 19.78 36.09
C SER A 111 -44.03 21.15 36.18
N GLN A 112 -43.95 21.97 35.13
CA GLN A 112 -44.67 23.24 35.05
C GLN A 112 -46.15 23.06 34.66
N LEU A 113 -46.50 22.04 33.87
CA LEU A 113 -47.86 21.78 33.39
C LEU A 113 -48.76 21.07 34.41
N TYR A 114 -48.20 20.27 35.32
CA TYR A 114 -48.95 19.55 36.36
C TYR A 114 -49.06 20.32 37.69
N LYS A 115 -48.74 21.62 37.70
CA LYS A 115 -48.99 22.52 38.84
C LYS A 115 -50.42 23.05 38.84
#